data_AF-A0ABD3D8U0-F1
#
_entry.id   AF-A0ABD3D8U0-F1
#
_cell.length_a   1.000
_cell.length_b   1.000
_cell.length_c   1.000
_cell.angle_alpha   90.00
_cell.angle_beta   90.00
_cell.angle_gamma   90.00
#
_symmetry.space_group_name_H-M   'P 1'
#
loop_
_entity.id
_entity.type
_entity.pdbx_description
1 polymer ?
#
loop_
_entity_poly.entity_id
_entity_poly.type
_entity_poly.pdbx_seq_one_letter_code
_entity_poly.pdbx_strand_id
1 'polypeptide(L)'
;MLRHLKKLGISKPKPKELTPEEVKKFARLDIDPDSITWKRVIEKNHDRPGPTRERHDSQGTPVLVHAVLFANIAHGNSSIVADKIARKLVGPGGFVVTEVGFGADIGTEKFMNIKCRYSGLTPQCAVIVATIRALKMHAGCINLARHISNKKAYGVNVVVAVNKFSTDSDAELNVVRSAALSAGAFDAVICSHHAHGGKGAVDLGVAVQQACENVTHPLKFLYSLDISIKEKIEAIATSYGASGVEYSEQVEKQIEMYSKQGFSGLPICMSKKGAPSGFVLPIRDVRASIGAGFIYPLVGTMSTMPGLPTRPCFYDIEIDTATGRVIGLS
;
A
#
# COMPACT_ATOMS: atom_id res chain seq x y z
N MET A 1 -30.11 -6.69 4.69
CA MET A 1 -30.40 -8.14 4.66
C MET A 1 -31.75 -8.46 4.03
N LEU A 2 -32.89 -8.19 4.68
CA LEU A 2 -34.24 -8.61 4.20
C LEU A 2 -34.64 -8.07 2.81
N ARG A 3 -34.33 -6.81 2.48
CA ARG A 3 -34.59 -6.25 1.14
C ARG A 3 -33.78 -6.93 0.03
N HIS A 4 -32.57 -7.42 0.34
CA HIS A 4 -31.72 -8.10 -0.63
C HIS A 4 -32.16 -9.56 -0.83
N LEU A 5 -32.53 -10.27 0.25
CA LEU A 5 -33.16 -11.59 0.18
C LEU A 5 -34.43 -11.56 -0.68
N LYS A 6 -35.28 -10.53 -0.50
CA LYS A 6 -36.49 -10.33 -1.32
C LYS A 6 -36.18 -10.10 -2.81
N LYS A 7 -35.11 -9.36 -3.14
CA LYS A 7 -34.65 -9.19 -4.53
C LYS A 7 -34.15 -10.49 -5.16
N LEU A 8 -33.57 -11.38 -4.36
CA LEU A 8 -33.08 -12.69 -4.79
C LEU A 8 -34.16 -13.79 -4.80
N GLY A 9 -35.42 -13.45 -4.50
CA GLY A 9 -36.52 -14.41 -4.42
C GLY A 9 -36.49 -15.31 -3.19
N ILE A 10 -35.71 -14.96 -2.16
CA ILE A 10 -35.55 -15.75 -0.94
C ILE A 10 -36.49 -15.21 0.13
N SER A 11 -37.48 -16.01 0.54
CA SER A 11 -38.53 -15.63 1.51
C SER A 11 -38.12 -15.85 2.97
N LYS A 12 -37.02 -16.57 3.23
CA LYS A 12 -36.58 -16.95 4.57
C LYS A 12 -35.86 -15.79 5.27
N PRO A 13 -36.35 -15.28 6.40
CA PRO A 13 -35.82 -14.07 7.02
C PRO A 13 -34.59 -14.33 7.90
N LYS A 14 -34.35 -15.57 8.35
CA LYS A 14 -33.25 -15.91 9.26
C LYS A 14 -32.11 -16.63 8.52
N PRO A 15 -30.84 -16.22 8.73
CA PRO A 15 -29.70 -16.83 8.04
C PRO A 15 -29.53 -18.35 8.26
N LYS A 16 -29.95 -18.86 9.42
CA LYS A 16 -29.86 -20.29 9.76
C LYS A 16 -30.82 -21.17 8.97
N GLU A 17 -31.80 -20.58 8.31
CA GLU A 17 -32.83 -21.28 7.53
C GLU A 17 -32.47 -21.34 6.02
N LEU A 18 -31.39 -20.64 5.62
CA LEU A 18 -30.90 -20.62 4.25
C LEU A 18 -30.20 -21.93 3.90
N THR A 19 -30.51 -22.46 2.72
CA THR A 19 -29.77 -23.57 2.11
C THR A 19 -28.38 -23.10 1.66
N PRO A 20 -27.40 -24.01 1.49
CA PRO A 20 -26.06 -23.66 0.98
C PRO A 20 -26.10 -22.86 -0.34
N GLU A 21 -27.04 -23.16 -1.23
CA GLU A 21 -27.24 -22.48 -2.50
C GLU A 21 -27.80 -21.05 -2.32
N GLU A 22 -28.74 -20.88 -1.39
CA GLU A 22 -29.28 -19.56 -1.01
C GLU A 22 -28.22 -18.69 -0.32
N VAL A 23 -27.37 -19.29 0.52
CA VAL A 23 -26.22 -18.60 1.12
C VAL A 23 -25.24 -18.16 0.04
N LYS A 24 -24.94 -19.03 -0.93
CA LYS A 24 -24.04 -18.70 -2.05
C LYS A 24 -24.61 -17.59 -2.93
N LYS A 25 -25.92 -17.58 -3.20
CA LYS A 25 -26.60 -16.48 -3.92
C LYS A 25 -26.60 -15.19 -3.12
N PHE A 26 -26.89 -15.25 -1.82
CA PHE A 26 -26.95 -14.07 -0.94
C PHE A 26 -25.57 -13.44 -0.72
N ALA A 27 -24.51 -14.24 -0.67
CA ALA A 27 -23.13 -13.78 -0.51
C ALA A 27 -22.47 -13.40 -1.85
N ARG A 28 -23.12 -13.66 -3.00
CA ARG A 28 -22.60 -13.28 -4.30
C ARG A 28 -22.84 -11.79 -4.49
N LEU A 29 -21.75 -11.03 -4.58
CA LEU A 29 -21.78 -9.65 -5.04
C LEU A 29 -22.47 -9.62 -6.41
N ASP A 30 -23.61 -8.93 -6.47
CA ASP A 30 -24.41 -8.69 -7.68
C ASP A 30 -23.69 -7.63 -8.52
N ILE A 31 -22.54 -8.04 -9.04
CA ILE A 31 -21.75 -7.27 -9.99
C ILE A 31 -22.26 -7.69 -11.35
N ASP A 32 -23.02 -6.81 -11.98
CA ASP A 32 -23.35 -6.92 -13.40
C ASP A 32 -22.04 -6.76 -14.20
N PRO A 33 -21.52 -7.83 -14.84
CA PRO A 33 -20.25 -7.80 -15.57
C PRO A 33 -20.25 -6.81 -16.72
N ASP A 34 -21.42 -6.49 -17.28
CA ASP A 34 -21.60 -5.56 -18.39
C ASP A 34 -21.67 -4.10 -17.88
N SER A 35 -22.07 -3.90 -16.62
CA SER A 35 -21.96 -2.62 -15.91
C SER A 35 -20.54 -2.34 -15.39
N ILE A 36 -19.72 -3.39 -15.21
CA ILE A 36 -18.30 -3.20 -14.89
C ILE A 36 -17.69 -2.48 -16.09
N THR A 37 -17.28 -1.23 -15.87
CA THR A 37 -16.63 -0.43 -16.90
C THR A 37 -15.17 -0.91 -17.09
N TRP A 38 -14.98 -2.12 -17.63
CA TRP A 38 -13.65 -2.68 -17.95
C TRP A 38 -12.83 -1.77 -18.87
N LYS A 39 -13.52 -0.90 -19.64
CA LYS A 39 -12.92 0.08 -20.56
C LYS A 39 -12.07 1.18 -19.91
N ARG A 40 -11.99 1.27 -18.57
CA ARG A 40 -11.06 2.20 -17.89
C ARG A 40 -9.76 1.56 -17.42
N VAL A 41 -9.65 0.23 -17.46
CA VAL A 41 -8.55 -0.46 -16.79
C VAL A 41 -7.63 -1.20 -17.76
N ILE A 42 -8.04 -1.58 -18.97
CA ILE A 42 -7.10 -2.06 -19.99
C ILE A 42 -7.66 -1.70 -21.36
N GLU A 43 -7.10 -0.71 -22.03
CA GLU A 43 -7.31 -0.52 -23.46
C GLU A 43 -6.15 -1.22 -24.20
N LYS A 44 -6.49 -2.14 -25.12
CA LYS A 44 -5.54 -2.74 -26.05
C LYS A 44 -5.57 -1.90 -27.32
N ASN A 45 -4.41 -1.49 -27.79
CA ASN A 45 -4.20 -0.91 -29.12
C ASN A 45 -5.03 -1.66 -30.18
N HIS A 46 -5.95 -0.94 -30.83
CA HIS A 46 -6.22 -1.08 -32.26
C HIS A 46 -7.08 0.09 -32.78
N ASP A 47 -6.46 0.94 -33.61
CA ASP A 47 -7.00 1.66 -34.78
C ASP A 47 -8.52 1.91 -34.83
N ARG A 48 -9.09 2.72 -33.92
CA ARG A 48 -10.35 3.42 -34.21
C ARG A 48 -10.36 4.85 -33.65
N PRO A 49 -10.84 5.84 -34.43
CA PRO A 49 -11.00 7.20 -33.94
C PRO A 49 -12.28 7.27 -33.09
N GLY A 50 -12.11 7.41 -31.78
CA GLY A 50 -13.20 7.62 -30.83
C GLY A 50 -12.70 8.33 -29.56
N PRO A 51 -13.56 9.07 -28.84
CA PRO A 51 -13.16 9.86 -27.69
C PRO A 51 -13.11 8.99 -26.43
N THR A 52 -12.21 8.00 -26.38
CA THR A 52 -11.88 7.25 -25.17
C THR A 52 -10.40 7.49 -24.88
N ARG A 53 -10.12 8.29 -23.84
CA ARG A 53 -8.74 8.61 -23.43
C ARG A 53 -8.22 7.49 -22.54
N GLU A 54 -7.25 6.75 -23.06
CA GLU A 54 -6.34 5.92 -22.27
C GLU A 54 -5.78 6.74 -21.09
N ARG A 55 -5.61 6.14 -19.90
CA ARG A 55 -4.80 6.75 -18.84
C ARG A 55 -3.35 6.37 -19.05
N HIS A 56 -2.66 7.19 -19.80
CA HIS A 56 -1.21 7.22 -19.80
C HIS A 56 -0.71 8.20 -18.75
N ASP A 57 0.55 8.04 -18.34
CA ASP A 57 1.28 9.20 -17.84
C ASP A 57 1.37 10.28 -18.95
N SER A 58 1.93 11.45 -18.62
CA SER A 58 2.12 12.52 -19.60
C SER A 58 3.01 12.16 -20.79
N GLN A 59 3.59 10.95 -20.81
CA GLN A 59 4.54 10.45 -21.81
C GLN A 59 4.08 9.17 -22.52
N GLY A 60 2.85 8.71 -22.31
CA GLY A 60 2.32 7.53 -23.00
C GLY A 60 2.56 6.19 -22.29
N THR A 61 3.09 6.16 -21.07
CA THR A 61 3.28 4.90 -20.32
C THR A 61 1.94 4.38 -19.82
N PRO A 62 1.58 3.10 -20.04
CA PRO A 62 0.33 2.53 -19.54
C PRO A 62 0.23 2.54 -18.01
N VAL A 63 -0.90 2.98 -17.45
CA VAL A 63 -1.13 3.03 -16.00
C VAL A 63 -2.41 2.29 -15.61
N LEU A 64 -2.31 1.39 -14.62
CA LEU A 64 -3.47 0.73 -14.00
C LEU A 64 -3.83 1.39 -12.68
N VAL A 65 -4.97 2.10 -12.66
CA VAL A 65 -5.54 2.65 -11.42
C VAL A 65 -6.70 1.77 -10.98
N HIS A 66 -6.48 0.92 -9.97
CA HIS A 66 -7.50 -0.03 -9.51
C HIS A 66 -7.45 -0.30 -8.01
N ALA A 67 -8.53 0.13 -7.33
CA ALA A 67 -8.74 0.13 -5.89
C ALA A 67 -7.71 0.96 -5.11
N VAL A 68 -8.19 1.67 -4.08
CA VAL A 68 -7.33 2.33 -3.09
C VAL A 68 -7.98 2.09 -1.73
N LEU A 69 -7.24 1.45 -0.83
CA LEU A 69 -7.68 1.20 0.54
C LEU A 69 -6.93 2.12 1.50
N PHE A 70 -7.52 2.37 2.67
CA PHE A 70 -6.79 3.00 3.76
C PHE A 70 -5.54 2.19 4.11
N ALA A 71 -4.42 2.87 4.32
CA ALA A 71 -3.17 2.23 4.71
C ALA A 71 -3.02 2.09 6.25
N ASN A 72 -4.03 2.49 7.04
CA ASN A 72 -4.07 2.32 8.49
C ASN A 72 -4.84 1.05 8.88
N ILE A 73 -6.16 1.05 8.63
CA ILE A 73 -7.07 -0.06 8.96
C ILE A 73 -7.13 -1.15 7.88
N ALA A 74 -6.44 -0.96 6.77
CA ALA A 74 -6.22 -1.96 5.73
C ALA A 74 -4.79 -1.85 5.20
N HIS A 75 -4.47 -2.65 4.19
CA HIS A 75 -3.09 -2.81 3.72
C HIS A 75 -2.57 -1.66 2.83
N GLY A 76 -3.44 -0.76 2.36
CA GLY A 76 -2.99 0.46 1.66
C GLY A 76 -2.37 0.26 0.28
N ASN A 77 -2.80 -0.76 -0.47
CA ASN A 77 -2.21 -1.10 -1.77
C ASN A 77 -3.29 -1.13 -2.86
N SER A 78 -2.88 -0.94 -4.10
CA SER A 78 -3.65 -1.30 -5.29
C SER A 78 -3.99 -2.80 -5.30
N SER A 79 -4.97 -3.18 -6.11
CA SER A 79 -5.43 -4.57 -6.17
C SER A 79 -4.37 -5.57 -6.67
N ILE A 80 -4.41 -6.80 -6.17
CA ILE A 80 -3.60 -7.92 -6.69
C ILE A 80 -3.93 -8.22 -8.16
N VAL A 81 -5.20 -8.04 -8.57
CA VAL A 81 -5.64 -8.29 -9.94
C VAL A 81 -4.92 -7.37 -10.92
N ALA A 82 -4.81 -6.08 -10.62
CA ALA A 82 -4.07 -5.12 -11.45
C ALA A 82 -2.60 -5.52 -11.59
N ASP A 83 -1.92 -5.87 -10.50
CA ASP A 83 -0.51 -6.29 -10.56
C ASP A 83 -0.33 -7.55 -11.43
N LYS A 84 -1.21 -8.55 -11.29
CA LYS A 84 -1.17 -9.79 -12.08
C LYS A 84 -1.41 -9.52 -13.56
N ILE A 85 -2.35 -8.64 -13.88
CA ILE A 85 -2.63 -8.20 -15.25
C ILE A 85 -1.41 -7.46 -15.81
N ALA A 86 -0.90 -6.44 -15.10
CA ALA A 86 0.29 -5.70 -15.52
C ALA A 86 1.46 -6.64 -15.80
N ARG A 87 1.72 -7.60 -14.89
CA ARG A 87 2.80 -8.58 -15.05
C ARG A 87 2.69 -9.43 -16.30
N LYS A 88 1.47 -9.69 -16.78
CA LYS A 88 1.21 -10.40 -18.04
C LYS A 88 1.33 -9.48 -19.26
N LEU A 89 0.91 -8.23 -19.15
CA LEU A 89 0.94 -7.25 -20.25
C LEU A 89 2.35 -6.74 -20.57
N VAL A 90 3.19 -6.52 -19.55
CA VAL A 90 4.56 -5.97 -19.76
C VAL A 90 5.52 -6.94 -20.45
N GLY A 91 5.18 -8.23 -20.52
CA GLY A 91 5.99 -9.25 -21.18
C GLY A 91 7.31 -9.60 -20.48
N PRO A 92 8.13 -10.48 -21.09
CA PRO A 92 9.48 -10.81 -20.62
C PRO A 92 10.38 -9.58 -20.62
N GLY A 93 11.13 -9.35 -19.54
CA GLY A 93 11.98 -8.16 -19.38
C GLY A 93 11.23 -6.87 -19.02
N GLY A 94 9.89 -6.90 -19.01
CA GLY A 94 9.07 -5.77 -18.59
C GLY A 94 8.99 -5.60 -17.07
N PHE A 95 8.88 -4.33 -16.64
CA PHE A 95 8.78 -3.94 -15.23
C PHE A 95 7.36 -3.53 -14.87
N VAL A 96 6.93 -3.89 -13.67
CA VAL A 96 5.69 -3.39 -13.06
C VAL A 96 6.09 -2.60 -11.83
N VAL A 97 5.78 -1.31 -11.83
CA VAL A 97 5.98 -0.43 -10.69
C VAL A 97 4.64 -0.26 -9.97
N THR A 98 4.64 -0.52 -8.67
CA THR A 98 3.50 -0.25 -7.78
C THR A 98 4.00 0.46 -6.53
N GLU A 99 3.11 1.16 -5.87
CA GLU A 99 3.39 1.85 -4.62
C GLU A 99 2.55 1.31 -3.46
N VAL A 100 2.86 1.82 -2.27
CA VAL A 100 2.21 1.49 -1.01
C VAL A 100 1.91 2.80 -0.28
N GLY A 101 0.78 2.89 0.42
CA GLY A 101 0.46 4.06 1.22
C GLY A 101 1.31 4.17 2.49
N PHE A 102 1.62 5.40 2.91
CA PHE A 102 2.53 5.74 4.03
C PHE A 102 4.00 5.32 3.81
N GLY A 103 4.83 5.50 4.84
CA GLY A 103 6.23 5.13 4.86
C GLY A 103 6.45 3.61 4.87
N ALA A 104 7.71 3.20 4.74
CA ALA A 104 8.07 1.78 4.65
C ALA A 104 7.80 0.98 5.93
N ASP A 105 7.66 1.68 7.06
CA ASP A 105 7.24 1.11 8.33
C ASP A 105 5.77 0.63 8.32
N ILE A 106 4.89 1.24 7.52
CA ILE A 106 3.48 0.83 7.47
C ILE A 106 3.16 0.17 6.13
N GLY A 107 3.35 0.89 5.03
CA GLY A 107 2.95 0.43 3.71
C GLY A 107 3.76 -0.76 3.23
N THR A 108 5.10 -0.70 3.36
CA THR A 108 5.95 -1.81 2.89
C THR A 108 5.78 -3.05 3.76
N GLU A 109 5.69 -2.92 5.08
CA GLU A 109 5.40 -4.04 5.99
C GLU A 109 4.13 -4.78 5.54
N LYS A 110 3.03 -4.06 5.31
CA LYS A 110 1.75 -4.63 4.87
C LYS A 110 1.80 -5.18 3.46
N PHE A 111 2.52 -4.53 2.56
CA PHE A 111 2.71 -5.05 1.21
C PHE A 111 3.42 -6.41 1.24
N MET A 112 4.49 -6.53 2.03
CA MET A 112 5.25 -7.77 2.14
C MET A 112 4.46 -8.84 2.93
N ASN A 113 4.00 -8.54 4.14
CA ASN A 113 3.39 -9.56 5.01
C ASN A 113 1.93 -9.88 4.69
N ILE A 114 1.24 -9.09 3.86
CA ILE A 114 -0.16 -9.34 3.46
C ILE A 114 -0.26 -9.53 1.95
N LYS A 115 0.02 -8.50 1.15
CA LYS A 115 -0.23 -8.54 -0.30
C LYS A 115 0.64 -9.58 -1.01
N CYS A 116 1.93 -9.68 -0.68
CA CYS A 116 2.82 -10.69 -1.28
C CYS A 116 2.40 -12.12 -0.89
N ARG A 117 2.03 -12.35 0.38
CA ARG A 117 1.53 -13.66 0.83
C ARG A 117 0.29 -14.10 0.06
N TYR A 118 -0.70 -13.22 -0.06
CA TYR A 118 -1.96 -13.57 -0.74
C TYR A 118 -1.83 -13.64 -2.26
N SER A 119 -0.97 -12.82 -2.86
CA SER A 119 -0.81 -12.79 -4.31
C SER A 119 0.13 -13.88 -4.83
N GLY A 120 1.07 -14.34 -3.99
CA GLY A 120 2.23 -15.15 -4.40
C GLY A 120 3.29 -14.35 -5.17
N LEU A 121 3.14 -13.02 -5.27
CA LEU A 121 4.09 -12.17 -5.98
C LEU A 121 5.24 -11.78 -5.07
N THR A 122 6.44 -11.76 -5.64
CA THR A 122 7.68 -11.38 -4.95
C THR A 122 8.28 -10.12 -5.61
N PRO A 123 8.45 -9.01 -4.89
CA PRO A 123 9.14 -7.85 -5.42
C PRO A 123 10.65 -8.12 -5.54
N GLN A 124 11.25 -7.67 -6.64
CA GLN A 124 12.68 -7.80 -6.91
C GLN A 124 13.50 -6.63 -6.33
N CYS A 125 12.91 -5.43 -6.32
CA CYS A 125 13.53 -4.21 -5.81
C CYS A 125 12.46 -3.35 -5.11
N ALA A 126 12.89 -2.56 -4.14
CA ALA A 126 12.07 -1.55 -3.52
C ALA A 126 12.72 -0.16 -3.62
N VAL A 127 11.97 0.81 -4.11
CA VAL A 127 12.42 2.21 -4.14
C VAL A 127 11.99 2.93 -2.86
N ILE A 128 12.89 3.66 -2.21
CA ILE A 128 12.56 4.62 -1.15
C ILE A 128 12.66 6.02 -1.72
N VAL A 129 11.57 6.77 -1.68
CA VAL A 129 11.57 8.18 -2.07
C VAL A 129 11.92 9.03 -0.85
N ALA A 130 12.87 9.96 -1.01
CA ALA A 130 13.28 10.90 0.02
C ALA A 130 13.43 12.32 -0.54
N THR A 131 13.30 13.32 0.33
CA THR A 131 13.57 14.73 0.02
C THR A 131 14.37 15.34 1.16
N ILE A 132 15.25 16.30 0.86
CA ILE A 132 16.04 16.97 1.91
C ILE A 132 15.14 17.61 2.96
N ARG A 133 14.06 18.27 2.53
CA ARG A 133 13.10 18.92 3.43
C ARG A 133 12.43 17.94 4.40
N ALA A 134 11.95 16.80 3.89
CA ALA A 134 11.34 15.78 4.75
C ALA A 134 12.36 15.19 5.73
N LEU A 135 13.60 14.92 5.29
CA LEU A 135 14.65 14.42 6.16
C LEU A 135 14.99 15.42 7.27
N LYS A 136 15.12 16.72 6.95
CA LYS A 136 15.33 17.77 7.97
C LYS A 136 14.23 17.81 9.03
N MET A 137 12.97 17.52 8.65
CA MET A 137 11.84 17.49 9.58
C MET A 137 11.74 16.19 10.39
N HIS A 138 12.30 15.08 9.89
CA HIS A 138 12.04 13.74 10.42
C HIS A 138 13.34 12.98 10.75
N ALA A 139 14.09 13.47 11.74
CA ALA A 139 15.29 12.83 12.28
C ALA A 139 16.42 12.55 11.24
N GLY A 140 16.41 13.25 10.11
CA GLY A 140 17.48 13.21 9.11
C GLY A 140 17.69 11.82 8.50
N CYS A 141 18.94 11.56 8.14
CA CYS A 141 19.34 10.30 7.51
C CYS A 141 19.22 9.08 8.44
N ILE A 142 19.03 9.26 9.75
CA ILE A 142 18.77 8.15 10.68
C ILE A 142 17.43 7.49 10.35
N ASN A 143 16.40 8.28 10.02
CA ASN A 143 15.12 7.76 9.59
C ASN A 143 15.24 7.02 8.25
N LEU A 144 15.97 7.59 7.29
CA LEU A 144 16.24 6.94 6.00
C LEU A 144 16.96 5.60 6.17
N ALA A 145 18.03 5.56 6.97
CA ALA A 145 18.80 4.35 7.24
C ALA A 145 17.93 3.25 7.85
N ARG A 146 17.00 3.61 8.74
CA ARG A 146 16.03 2.65 9.30
C ARG A 146 15.12 2.07 8.24
N HIS A 147 14.55 2.90 7.37
CA HIS A 147 13.70 2.41 6.29
C HIS A 147 14.47 1.53 5.29
N ILE A 148 15.74 1.84 5.02
CA ILE A 148 16.63 0.97 4.22
C ILE A 148 16.79 -0.39 4.92
N SER A 149 17.18 -0.41 6.20
CA SER A 149 17.35 -1.63 6.98
C SER A 149 16.07 -2.48 7.03
N ASN A 150 14.92 -1.85 7.30
CA ASN A 150 13.63 -2.53 7.36
C ASN A 150 13.26 -3.22 6.04
N LYS A 151 13.53 -2.59 4.89
CA LYS A 151 13.28 -3.21 3.58
C LYS A 151 14.26 -4.35 3.31
N LYS A 152 15.55 -4.16 3.61
CA LYS A 152 16.56 -5.21 3.45
C LYS A 152 16.29 -6.44 4.29
N ALA A 153 15.64 -6.30 5.45
CA ALA A 153 15.21 -7.43 6.28
C ALA A 153 14.29 -8.42 5.54
N TYR A 154 13.59 -7.97 4.49
CA TYR A 154 12.78 -8.82 3.61
C TYR A 154 13.57 -9.50 2.49
N GLY A 155 14.87 -9.24 2.37
CA GLY A 155 15.72 -9.78 1.30
C GLY A 155 15.61 -9.04 -0.03
N VAL A 156 15.01 -7.84 -0.06
CA VAL A 156 14.87 -7.04 -1.29
C VAL A 156 15.99 -6.02 -1.42
N ASN A 157 16.46 -5.82 -2.66
CA ASN A 157 17.36 -4.71 -2.96
C ASN A 157 16.63 -3.37 -2.80
N VAL A 158 17.35 -2.37 -2.30
CA VAL A 158 16.79 -1.05 -1.99
C VAL A 158 17.49 0.02 -2.80
N VAL A 159 16.76 0.73 -3.63
CA VAL A 159 17.25 1.92 -4.34
C VAL A 159 16.63 3.17 -3.71
N VAL A 160 17.42 4.20 -3.43
CA VAL A 160 16.91 5.45 -2.87
C VAL A 160 16.77 6.49 -3.98
N ALA A 161 15.57 7.01 -4.19
CA ALA A 161 15.29 8.14 -5.07
C ALA A 161 15.25 9.43 -4.25
N VAL A 162 16.25 10.30 -4.43
CA VAL A 162 16.32 11.61 -3.77
C VAL A 162 15.71 12.66 -4.69
N ASN A 163 14.47 13.04 -4.43
CA ASN A 163 13.76 14.03 -5.26
C ASN A 163 14.30 15.45 -4.98
N LYS A 164 14.93 16.06 -6.00
CA LYS A 164 15.53 17.39 -5.93
C LYS A 164 14.47 18.49 -5.97
N PHE A 165 14.58 19.45 -5.06
CA PHE A 165 13.88 20.73 -5.11
C PHE A 165 14.82 21.85 -5.55
N SER A 166 14.25 22.97 -6.03
CA SER A 166 15.01 24.14 -6.50
C SER A 166 15.88 24.79 -5.41
N THR A 167 15.50 24.63 -4.15
CA THR A 167 16.21 25.16 -2.98
C THR A 167 17.29 24.24 -2.44
N ASP A 168 17.40 23.01 -2.96
CA ASP A 168 18.33 22.02 -2.46
C ASP A 168 19.73 22.26 -3.04
N SER A 169 20.74 22.30 -2.18
CA SER A 169 22.14 22.37 -2.63
C SER A 169 22.68 21.01 -3.05
N ASP A 170 23.64 21.00 -3.98
CA ASP A 170 24.28 19.74 -4.41
C ASP A 170 25.05 19.07 -3.26
N ALA A 171 25.56 19.85 -2.30
CA ALA A 171 26.18 19.33 -1.09
C ALA A 171 25.19 18.53 -0.23
N GLU A 172 23.99 19.07 0.02
CA GLU A 172 22.95 18.35 0.78
C GLU A 172 22.49 17.08 0.07
N LEU A 173 22.32 17.15 -1.26
CA LEU A 173 21.93 15.99 -2.06
C LEU A 173 22.97 14.87 -1.96
N ASN A 174 24.25 15.23 -2.06
CA ASN A 174 25.36 14.28 -1.95
C ASN A 174 25.48 13.68 -0.55
N VAL A 175 25.20 14.44 0.52
CA VAL A 175 25.17 13.91 1.89
C VAL A 175 24.08 12.84 2.03
N VAL A 176 22.87 13.08 1.51
CA VAL A 176 21.78 12.09 1.56
C VAL A 176 22.14 10.85 0.76
N ARG A 177 22.72 11.02 -0.44
CA ARG A 177 23.19 9.92 -1.28
C ARG A 177 24.22 9.04 -0.54
N SER A 178 25.27 9.66 0.00
CA SER A 178 26.31 8.96 0.76
C SER A 178 25.74 8.26 2.00
N ALA A 179 24.83 8.91 2.72
CA ALA A 179 24.20 8.29 3.89
C ALA A 179 23.34 7.07 3.53
N ALA A 180 22.62 7.11 2.40
CA ALA A 180 21.85 5.98 1.90
C ALA A 180 22.74 4.79 1.53
N LEU A 181 23.84 5.03 0.82
CA LEU A 181 24.81 4.00 0.45
C LEU A 181 25.48 3.39 1.68
N SER A 182 25.90 4.22 2.64
CA SER A 182 26.48 3.77 3.91
C SER A 182 25.48 2.96 4.76
N ALA A 183 24.18 3.24 4.66
CA ALA A 183 23.12 2.43 5.28
C ALA A 183 22.84 1.12 4.52
N GLY A 184 23.52 0.88 3.40
CA GLY A 184 23.48 -0.34 2.62
C GLY A 184 22.40 -0.38 1.55
N ALA A 185 21.93 0.78 1.07
CA ALA A 185 21.15 0.83 -0.17
C ALA A 185 21.99 0.26 -1.33
N PHE A 186 21.33 -0.41 -2.27
CA PHE A 186 21.94 -0.89 -3.51
C PHE A 186 22.46 0.28 -4.34
N ASP A 187 21.64 1.33 -4.47
CA ASP A 187 22.05 2.60 -5.06
C ASP A 187 21.22 3.76 -4.48
N ALA A 188 21.69 4.99 -4.68
CA ALA A 188 20.99 6.22 -4.36
C ALA A 188 21.14 7.23 -5.50
N VAL A 189 20.00 7.64 -6.07
CA VAL A 189 19.92 8.44 -7.30
C VAL A 189 19.18 9.75 -7.05
N ILE A 190 19.78 10.86 -7.46
CA ILE A 190 19.14 12.18 -7.44
C ILE A 190 18.17 12.26 -8.62
N CYS A 191 16.92 12.58 -8.34
CA CYS A 191 15.82 12.54 -9.29
C CYS A 191 15.25 13.94 -9.53
N SER A 192 14.97 14.25 -10.80
CA SER A 192 14.39 15.53 -11.22
C SER A 192 13.18 15.38 -12.15
N HIS A 193 12.53 14.21 -12.11
CA HIS A 193 11.40 13.88 -12.99
C HIS A 193 10.17 14.77 -12.81
N HIS A 194 10.00 15.44 -11.66
CA HIS A 194 8.98 16.47 -11.52
C HIS A 194 9.17 17.63 -12.51
N ALA A 195 10.41 18.06 -12.74
CA ALA A 195 10.72 19.15 -13.67
C ALA A 195 10.97 18.67 -15.11
N HIS A 196 11.51 17.45 -15.27
CA HIS A 196 12.01 16.97 -16.56
C HIS A 196 11.30 15.72 -17.10
N GLY A 197 10.20 15.29 -16.47
CA GLY A 197 9.49 14.05 -16.81
C GLY A 197 10.38 12.81 -16.71
N GLY A 198 10.13 11.78 -17.52
CA GLY A 198 10.90 10.54 -17.52
C GLY A 198 12.42 10.71 -17.67
N LYS A 199 12.86 11.75 -18.42
CA LYS A 199 14.30 12.08 -18.56
C LYS A 199 14.99 12.34 -17.22
N GLY A 200 14.26 12.93 -16.26
CA GLY A 200 14.75 13.20 -14.91
C GLY A 200 14.79 11.98 -13.97
N ALA A 201 14.46 10.79 -14.46
CA ALA A 201 14.50 9.53 -13.71
C ALA A 201 15.17 8.37 -14.48
N VAL A 202 15.90 8.64 -15.56
CA VAL A 202 16.59 7.60 -16.35
C VAL A 202 17.57 6.82 -15.48
N ASP A 203 18.42 7.52 -14.74
CA ASP A 203 19.41 6.89 -13.85
C ASP A 203 18.74 6.06 -12.74
N LEU A 204 17.57 6.49 -12.26
CA LEU A 204 16.78 5.71 -11.32
C LEU A 204 16.27 4.42 -11.97
N GLY A 205 15.81 4.50 -13.22
CA GLY A 205 15.39 3.34 -14.01
C GLY A 205 16.52 2.33 -14.18
N VAL A 206 17.72 2.80 -14.53
CA VAL A 206 18.92 1.96 -14.66
C VAL A 206 19.28 1.29 -13.32
N ALA A 207 19.31 2.07 -12.23
CA ALA A 207 19.60 1.54 -10.90
C ALA A 207 18.58 0.48 -10.46
N VAL A 208 17.29 0.70 -10.73
CA VAL A 208 16.22 -0.27 -10.45
C VAL A 208 16.36 -1.52 -11.30
N GLN A 209 16.68 -1.39 -12.59
CA GLN A 209 16.93 -2.54 -13.46
C GLN A 209 18.08 -3.39 -12.90
N GLN A 210 19.22 -2.78 -12.59
CA GLN A 210 20.37 -3.47 -12.02
C GLN A 210 20.03 -4.12 -10.68
N ALA A 211 19.29 -3.45 -9.80
CA ALA A 211 18.84 -4.01 -8.54
C ALA A 211 17.94 -5.25 -8.75
N CYS A 212 17.07 -5.24 -9.77
CA CYS A 212 16.21 -6.37 -10.09
C CYS A 212 16.96 -7.56 -10.73
N GLU A 213 18.05 -7.30 -11.46
CA GLU A 213 18.90 -8.34 -12.04
C GLU A 213 19.81 -9.01 -11.00
N ASN A 214 20.16 -8.29 -9.93
CA ASN A 214 21.08 -8.74 -8.89
C ASN A 214 20.35 -9.15 -7.59
N VAL A 215 19.24 -9.90 -7.69
CA VAL A 215 18.53 -10.41 -6.52
C VAL A 215 19.32 -11.55 -5.89
N THR A 216 19.84 -11.34 -4.68
CA THR A 216 20.71 -12.29 -3.98
C THR A 216 19.95 -13.18 -3.00
N HIS A 217 18.76 -12.78 -2.57
CA HIS A 217 17.98 -13.49 -1.55
C HIS A 217 16.51 -13.62 -1.94
N PRO A 218 15.85 -14.74 -1.60
CA PRO A 218 14.40 -14.84 -1.76
C PRO A 218 13.69 -13.92 -0.74
N LEU A 219 12.45 -13.54 -1.08
CA LEU A 219 11.60 -12.77 -0.17
C LEU A 219 11.44 -13.51 1.17
N LYS A 220 11.85 -12.86 2.26
CA LYS A 220 11.68 -13.35 3.63
C LYS A 220 10.61 -12.52 4.31
N PHE A 221 9.60 -13.16 4.89
CA PHE A 221 8.61 -12.46 5.69
C PHE A 221 9.11 -12.18 7.10
N LEU A 222 8.54 -11.16 7.76
CA LEU A 222 8.98 -10.72 9.08
C LEU A 222 8.66 -11.74 10.19
N TYR A 223 7.60 -12.53 10.00
CA TYR A 223 7.11 -13.53 10.95
C TYR A 223 6.54 -14.76 10.21
N SER A 224 6.42 -15.91 10.88
CA SER A 224 5.62 -17.05 10.36
C SER A 224 4.13 -16.84 10.62
N LEU A 225 3.26 -17.45 9.81
CA LEU A 225 1.82 -17.46 10.09
C LEU A 225 1.44 -18.44 11.21
N ASP A 226 2.32 -19.36 11.58
CA ASP A 226 2.04 -20.42 12.57
C ASP A 226 2.25 -19.97 14.02
N ILE A 227 2.88 -18.81 14.23
CA ILE A 227 3.08 -18.25 15.58
C ILE A 227 1.82 -17.53 16.06
N SER A 228 1.74 -17.23 17.36
CA SER A 228 0.60 -16.57 17.96
C SER A 228 0.38 -15.15 17.42
N ILE A 229 -0.84 -14.63 17.58
CA ILE A 229 -1.18 -13.24 17.21
C ILE A 229 -0.25 -12.24 17.91
N LYS A 230 0.09 -12.47 19.19
CA LYS A 230 0.96 -11.59 19.99
C LYS A 230 2.39 -11.59 19.47
N GLU A 231 2.95 -12.76 19.16
CA GLU A 231 4.31 -12.86 18.59
C GLU A 231 4.41 -12.17 17.22
N LYS A 232 3.36 -12.23 16.39
CA LYS A 232 3.31 -11.47 15.13
C LYS A 232 3.30 -9.96 15.36
N ILE A 233 2.50 -9.51 16.33
CA ILE A 233 2.42 -8.09 16.72
C ILE A 233 3.78 -7.61 17.24
N GLU A 234 4.44 -8.40 18.08
CA GLU A 234 5.76 -8.11 18.64
C GLU A 234 6.83 -8.05 17.55
N ALA A 235 6.86 -9.00 16.61
CA ALA A 235 7.79 -8.96 15.48
C ALA A 235 7.65 -7.67 14.67
N ILE A 236 6.41 -7.24 14.41
CA ILE A 236 6.13 -5.95 13.76
C ILE A 236 6.58 -4.79 14.63
N ALA A 237 6.26 -4.78 15.92
CA ALA A 237 6.61 -3.71 16.85
C ALA A 237 8.14 -3.53 16.97
N THR A 238 8.91 -4.62 17.05
CA THR A 238 10.38 -4.59 17.04
C THR A 238 10.92 -3.96 15.77
N SER A 239 10.29 -4.21 14.60
CA SER A 239 10.68 -3.56 13.34
C SER A 239 10.47 -2.04 13.34
N TYR A 240 9.62 -1.52 14.24
CA TYR A 240 9.45 -0.09 14.47
C TYR A 240 10.46 0.48 15.47
N GLY A 241 11.26 -0.38 16.10
CA GLY A 241 12.14 -0.02 17.21
C GLY A 241 11.39 0.12 18.54
N ALA A 242 10.25 -0.55 18.71
CA ALA A 242 9.58 -0.64 20.00
C ALA A 242 10.38 -1.55 20.95
N SER A 243 10.41 -1.21 22.24
CA SER A 243 11.01 -2.03 23.30
C SER A 243 10.08 -3.14 23.81
N GLY A 244 8.78 -3.03 23.52
CA GLY A 244 7.78 -4.01 23.90
C GLY A 244 6.39 -3.60 23.41
N VAL A 245 5.40 -4.45 23.72
CA VAL A 245 3.99 -4.24 23.39
C VAL A 245 3.16 -4.38 24.66
N GLU A 246 2.25 -3.44 24.87
CA GLU A 246 1.31 -3.45 26.01
C GLU A 246 -0.09 -3.75 25.49
N TYR A 247 -0.83 -4.63 26.17
CA TYR A 247 -2.18 -5.04 25.80
C TYR A 247 -3.15 -4.71 26.93
N SER A 248 -4.33 -4.18 26.61
CA SER A 248 -5.42 -4.07 27.58
C SER A 248 -6.09 -5.42 27.83
N GLU A 249 -6.75 -5.59 28.97
CA GLU A 249 -7.51 -6.82 29.28
C GLU A 249 -8.56 -7.15 28.20
N GLN A 250 -9.18 -6.13 27.62
CA GLN A 250 -10.13 -6.28 26.51
C GLN A 250 -9.45 -6.87 25.28
N VAL A 251 -8.24 -6.41 24.96
CA VAL A 251 -7.46 -6.92 23.83
C VAL A 251 -7.03 -8.36 24.05
N GLU A 252 -6.60 -8.72 25.26
CA GLU A 252 -6.25 -10.11 25.59
C GLU A 252 -7.44 -11.05 25.34
N LYS A 253 -8.64 -10.68 25.80
CA LYS A 253 -9.88 -11.44 25.56
C LYS A 253 -10.23 -11.54 24.07
N GLN A 254 -10.03 -10.47 23.29
CA GLN A 254 -10.26 -10.49 21.84
C GLN A 254 -9.28 -11.41 21.12
N ILE A 255 -7.99 -11.36 21.47
CA ILE A 255 -6.95 -12.22 20.90
C ILE A 255 -7.25 -13.70 21.21
N GLU A 256 -7.63 -14.01 22.46
CA GLU A 256 -8.02 -15.37 22.84
C GLU A 256 -9.24 -15.84 22.05
N MET A 257 -10.25 -14.99 21.88
CA MET A 257 -11.44 -15.29 21.09
C MET A 257 -11.09 -15.60 19.62
N TYR A 258 -10.28 -14.77 18.97
CA TYR A 258 -9.87 -15.01 17.58
C TYR A 258 -9.03 -16.28 17.45
N SER A 259 -8.23 -16.59 18.47
CA SER A 259 -7.43 -17.82 18.49
C SER A 259 -8.32 -19.06 18.58
N LYS A 260 -9.32 -19.06 19.46
CA LYS A 260 -10.33 -20.13 19.57
C LYS A 260 -11.17 -20.31 18.30
N GLN A 261 -11.38 -19.24 17.55
CA GLN A 261 -12.09 -19.26 16.27
C GLN A 261 -11.23 -19.75 15.09
N GLY A 262 -9.94 -20.07 15.32
CA GLY A 262 -9.03 -20.54 14.28
C GLY A 262 -8.44 -19.43 13.40
N PHE A 263 -8.55 -18.17 13.82
CA PHE A 263 -8.04 -17.02 13.07
C PHE A 263 -6.59 -16.66 13.40
N SER A 264 -5.92 -17.41 14.27
CA SER A 264 -4.51 -17.21 14.61
C SER A 264 -3.60 -17.21 13.39
N GLY A 265 -3.92 -17.99 12.35
CA GLY A 265 -3.12 -18.09 11.12
C GLY A 265 -3.15 -16.84 10.22
N LEU A 266 -4.02 -15.86 10.51
CA LEU A 266 -4.10 -14.65 9.70
C LEU A 266 -2.88 -13.73 9.92
N PRO A 267 -2.46 -12.97 8.89
CA PRO A 267 -1.46 -11.91 9.04
C PRO A 267 -2.01 -10.70 9.80
N ILE A 268 -1.09 -9.84 10.24
CA ILE A 268 -1.38 -8.64 11.02
C ILE A 268 -1.29 -7.40 10.15
N CYS A 269 -2.31 -6.54 10.20
CA CYS A 269 -2.35 -5.23 9.57
C CYS A 269 -2.29 -4.14 10.65
N MET A 270 -1.09 -3.69 11.01
CA MET A 270 -0.92 -2.74 12.11
C MET A 270 -1.46 -1.35 11.79
N SER A 271 -2.25 -0.76 12.69
CA SER A 271 -2.78 0.61 12.53
C SER A 271 -2.08 1.58 13.49
N LYS A 272 -1.15 2.41 12.98
CA LYS A 272 -0.37 3.38 13.79
C LYS A 272 -0.15 4.73 13.08
N LYS A 273 0.32 5.74 13.84
CA LYS A 273 0.81 7.03 13.32
C LYS A 273 2.23 7.30 13.82
N GLY A 274 3.21 7.42 12.92
CA GLY A 274 4.62 7.74 13.26
C GLY A 274 5.33 6.71 14.15
N ALA A 275 6.64 6.84 14.37
CA ALA A 275 7.36 6.09 15.43
C ALA A 275 8.76 6.68 15.73
N PRO A 276 9.01 7.20 16.95
CA PRO A 276 10.36 7.30 17.52
C PRO A 276 10.90 5.92 17.94
N SER A 277 12.12 5.82 18.48
CA SER A 277 12.69 4.56 19.01
C SER A 277 12.46 4.39 20.51
N GLY A 278 12.49 3.14 20.99
CA GLY A 278 12.56 2.81 22.42
C GLY A 278 11.23 2.94 23.17
N PHE A 279 10.11 2.96 22.46
CA PHE A 279 8.78 3.13 23.03
C PHE A 279 8.10 1.77 23.26
N VAL A 280 7.20 1.70 24.24
CA VAL A 280 6.27 0.58 24.39
C VAL A 280 5.06 0.86 23.51
N LEU A 281 4.70 -0.09 22.63
CA LEU A 281 3.57 0.07 21.70
C LEU A 281 2.26 -0.34 22.40
N PRO A 282 1.34 0.59 22.70
CA PRO A 282 0.08 0.22 23.33
C PRO A 282 -0.89 -0.30 22.27
N ILE A 283 -1.49 -1.48 22.49
CA ILE A 283 -2.59 -2.00 21.69
C ILE A 283 -3.89 -1.79 22.46
N ARG A 284 -4.77 -0.96 21.89
CA ARG A 284 -6.01 -0.50 22.56
C ARG A 284 -7.24 -1.30 22.14
N ASP A 285 -7.27 -1.80 20.92
CA ASP A 285 -8.36 -2.63 20.37
C ASP A 285 -7.78 -3.56 19.29
N VAL A 286 -8.38 -4.72 19.07
CA VAL A 286 -8.00 -5.66 18.01
C VAL A 286 -9.25 -6.14 17.27
N ARG A 287 -9.24 -5.95 15.96
CA ARG A 287 -10.35 -6.33 15.08
C ARG A 287 -9.88 -7.29 14.01
N ALA A 288 -10.81 -8.06 13.45
CA ALA A 288 -10.52 -8.99 12.37
C ALA A 288 -11.34 -8.65 11.13
N SER A 289 -10.69 -8.53 9.98
CA SER A 289 -11.32 -8.44 8.68
C SER A 289 -11.22 -9.79 7.98
N ILE A 290 -12.07 -10.74 8.38
CA ILE A 290 -11.99 -12.13 7.92
C ILE A 290 -12.10 -12.25 6.40
N GLY A 291 -13.02 -11.50 5.78
CA GLY A 291 -13.17 -11.48 4.31
C GLY A 291 -11.95 -10.93 3.57
N ALA A 292 -11.17 -10.06 4.22
CA ALA A 292 -9.93 -9.53 3.66
C ALA A 292 -8.69 -10.34 4.06
N GLY A 293 -8.82 -11.26 5.03
CA GLY A 293 -7.75 -12.14 5.48
C GLY A 293 -6.72 -11.46 6.39
N PHE A 294 -7.10 -10.62 7.34
CA PHE A 294 -6.13 -10.13 8.33
C PHE A 294 -6.78 -9.71 9.66
N ILE A 295 -5.95 -9.69 10.70
CA ILE A 295 -6.26 -9.09 12.00
C ILE A 295 -5.58 -7.72 12.05
N TYR A 296 -6.26 -6.69 12.54
CA TYR A 296 -5.72 -5.33 12.60
C TYR A 296 -5.80 -4.76 14.02
N PRO A 297 -4.68 -4.76 14.74
CA PRO A 297 -4.54 -4.06 16.01
C PRO A 297 -4.58 -2.54 15.82
N LEU A 298 -5.20 -1.87 16.78
CA LEU A 298 -5.33 -0.41 16.84
C LEU A 298 -4.47 0.13 17.98
N VAL A 299 -3.46 0.94 17.62
CA VAL A 299 -2.51 1.53 18.58
C VAL A 299 -3.10 2.75 19.30
N GLY A 300 -4.08 3.41 18.68
CA GLY A 300 -4.74 4.59 19.23
C GLY A 300 -6.09 4.84 18.58
N THR A 301 -6.70 5.98 18.92
CA THR A 301 -7.96 6.41 18.31
C THR A 301 -7.74 6.80 16.85
N MET A 302 -8.41 6.09 15.95
CA MET A 302 -8.34 6.32 14.50
C MET A 302 -9.70 6.80 14.02
N SER A 303 -9.74 7.99 13.40
CA SER A 303 -10.94 8.39 12.66
C SER A 303 -10.98 7.64 11.33
N THR A 304 -12.10 6.96 11.08
CA THR A 304 -12.40 6.31 9.81
C THR A 304 -13.15 7.23 8.84
N MET A 305 -13.59 8.39 9.32
CA MET A 305 -14.37 9.36 8.57
C MET A 305 -13.71 10.73 8.70
N PRO A 306 -12.99 11.19 7.66
CA PRO A 306 -12.39 12.52 7.70
C PRO A 306 -13.48 13.58 7.74
N GLY A 307 -13.29 14.60 8.58
CA GLY A 307 -14.11 15.81 8.56
C GLY A 307 -13.68 16.75 7.43
N LEU A 308 -14.55 17.68 7.08
CA LEU A 308 -14.21 18.79 6.19
C LEU A 308 -13.40 19.85 6.97
N PRO A 309 -12.42 20.52 6.34
CA PRO A 309 -11.74 21.65 6.96
C PRO A 309 -12.69 22.86 7.07
N THR A 310 -12.33 23.86 7.89
CA THR A 310 -13.14 25.09 8.07
C THR A 310 -13.48 25.78 6.75
N ARG A 311 -12.56 25.73 5.77
CA ARG A 311 -12.80 26.15 4.38
C ARG A 311 -12.59 24.95 3.45
N PRO A 312 -13.65 24.21 3.10
CA PRO A 312 -13.57 23.10 2.15
C PRO A 312 -13.26 23.58 0.73
N CYS A 313 -12.50 22.80 -0.03
CA CYS A 313 -12.15 23.14 -1.41
C CYS A 313 -13.36 23.24 -2.35
N PHE A 314 -14.49 22.61 -2.02
CA PHE A 314 -15.68 22.67 -2.90
C PHE A 314 -16.26 24.09 -3.04
N TYR A 315 -15.92 25.03 -2.14
CA TYR A 315 -16.29 26.44 -2.31
C TYR A 315 -15.64 27.08 -3.54
N ASP A 316 -14.49 26.55 -3.97
CA ASP A 316 -13.72 27.07 -5.10
C ASP A 316 -13.84 26.17 -6.34
N ILE A 317 -14.68 25.12 -6.29
CA ILE A 317 -14.94 24.22 -7.42
C ILE A 317 -16.14 24.72 -8.23
N GLU A 318 -15.92 24.97 -9.52
CA GLU A 318 -16.95 25.43 -10.46
C GLU A 318 -16.80 24.72 -11.83
N ILE A 319 -17.80 24.85 -12.69
CA ILE A 319 -17.74 24.45 -14.10
C ILE A 319 -17.95 25.70 -14.96
N ASP A 320 -16.97 26.02 -15.80
CA ASP A 320 -17.12 27.02 -16.85
C ASP A 320 -18.24 26.57 -17.79
N THR A 321 -19.32 27.34 -17.84
CA THR A 321 -20.53 26.99 -18.60
C THR A 321 -20.39 27.13 -20.11
N ALA A 322 -19.40 27.90 -20.58
CA ALA A 322 -19.12 28.04 -22.01
C ALA A 322 -18.23 26.89 -22.51
N THR A 323 -17.23 26.47 -21.71
CA THR A 323 -16.24 25.46 -22.13
C THR A 323 -16.49 24.06 -21.56
N GLY A 324 -17.34 23.94 -20.54
CA GLY A 324 -17.54 22.72 -19.75
C GLY A 324 -16.33 22.34 -18.89
N ARG A 325 -15.33 23.22 -18.75
CA ARG A 325 -14.11 22.95 -17.99
C ARG A 325 -14.36 23.08 -16.49
N VAL A 326 -13.93 22.07 -15.71
CA VAL A 326 -13.93 22.15 -14.25
C VAL A 326 -12.80 23.08 -13.78
N ILE A 327 -13.12 24.02 -12.91
CA ILE A 327 -12.20 24.98 -12.28
C ILE A 327 -12.10 24.61 -10.79
N GLY A 328 -10.91 24.76 -10.20
CA GLY A 328 -10.68 24.50 -8.77
C GLY A 328 -10.51 23.02 -8.40
N LEU A 329 -10.66 22.10 -9.36
CA LEU A 329 -10.34 20.69 -9.22
C LEU A 329 -9.09 20.37 -10.04
N SER A 330 -7.98 20.09 -9.35
CA SER A 330 -6.63 19.66 -9.80
C SER A 330 -6.20 19.98 -11.24
#